data_AF-A0A417QPM8-F1
#
_entry.id   AF-A0A417QPM8-F1
#
_cell.length_a   1.000
_cell.length_b   1.000
_cell.length_c   1.000
_cell.angle_alpha   90.00
_cell.angle_beta   90.00
_cell.angle_gamma   90.00
#
_symmetry.space_group_name_H-M   'P 1'
#
loop_
_entity.id
_entity.type
_entity.pdbx_description
1 polymer ?
#
loop_
_entity_poly.entity_id
_entity_poly.type
_entity_poly.pdbx_seq_one_letter_code
_entity_poly.pdbx_strand_id
1 'polypeptide(L)'
;MANCSICGKSCGLMSGGKEPYTGHNLLVCNECGALLKQLDSTTKLLNNDEFDSVKSAIETAILKATPQNREIVSSLVKSSEETFKKKLAEKEEADFKNTNASSHSVNKDRICPVCKKVIAAHEFKCSNCGYSLEEVFLTKEQKNSILASKQAQILKNAFYEYKVEIVSDSGVLGKTSKTELEDTIMSYALNGWRLCSVTTNEIGKNAVLGINTTLNNTILIFERCIKSAE
;
A
#
# COMPACT_ATOMS: atom_id res chain seq x y z
N MET A 1 14.47 -39.61 -0.13
CA MET A 1 14.05 -38.20 -0.04
C MET A 1 14.02 -37.65 -1.45
N ALA A 2 12.88 -37.13 -1.89
CA ALA A 2 12.77 -36.50 -3.20
C ALA A 2 13.03 -35.00 -3.05
N ASN A 3 13.66 -34.38 -4.05
CA ASN A 3 13.96 -32.94 -4.01
C ASN A 3 12.87 -32.16 -4.75
N CYS A 4 12.61 -30.94 -4.29
CA CYS A 4 11.71 -30.01 -4.96
C CYS A 4 12.23 -29.69 -6.37
N SER A 5 11.39 -29.87 -7.38
CA SER A 5 11.68 -29.58 -8.78
C SER A 5 11.97 -28.10 -9.07
N ILE A 6 11.63 -27.19 -8.15
CA ILE A 6 11.81 -25.74 -8.28
C ILE A 6 13.04 -25.27 -7.50
N CYS A 7 13.04 -25.40 -6.16
CA CYS A 7 14.11 -24.84 -5.32
C CYS A 7 15.22 -25.83 -4.94
N GLY A 8 15.09 -27.12 -5.29
CA GLY A 8 16.06 -28.16 -4.97
C GLY A 8 16.10 -28.62 -3.50
N LYS A 9 15.30 -28.01 -2.60
CA LYS A 9 15.20 -28.44 -1.19
C LYS A 9 14.67 -29.88 -1.09
N SER A 10 15.15 -30.64 -0.11
CA SER A 10 14.62 -31.98 0.16
C SER A 10 13.18 -31.91 0.69
N CYS A 11 12.28 -32.64 0.06
CA CYS A 11 10.92 -32.87 0.52
C CYS A 11 10.94 -34.14 1.41
N GLY A 12 10.63 -33.97 2.69
CA GLY A 12 10.38 -35.08 3.63
C GLY A 12 9.07 -35.81 3.31
N LEU A 13 8.84 -36.95 3.98
CA LEU A 13 7.69 -37.85 3.72
C LEU A 13 6.31 -37.17 3.79
N MET A 14 6.17 -36.09 4.56
CA MET A 14 4.91 -35.36 4.80
C MET A 14 4.92 -33.94 4.21
N SER A 15 5.94 -33.58 3.42
CA SER A 15 6.10 -32.21 2.91
C SER A 15 6.21 -32.20 1.39
N GLY A 16 5.47 -31.31 0.75
CA GLY A 16 5.44 -31.18 -0.70
C GLY A 16 4.37 -32.03 -1.37
N GLY A 17 4.06 -31.68 -2.61
CA GLY A 17 3.01 -32.31 -3.39
C GLY A 17 3.20 -32.09 -4.88
N LYS A 18 2.36 -32.75 -5.68
CA LYS A 18 2.26 -32.45 -7.12
C LYS A 18 1.52 -31.14 -7.30
N GLU A 19 2.07 -30.25 -8.10
CA GLU A 19 1.41 -28.99 -8.43
C GLU A 19 0.63 -29.09 -9.76
N PRO A 20 -0.53 -28.41 -9.90
CA PRO A 20 -1.37 -28.51 -11.08
C PRO A 20 -1.13 -27.41 -12.13
N TYR A 21 -0.25 -26.44 -11.88
CA TYR A 21 -0.15 -25.20 -12.66
C TYR A 21 0.72 -25.35 -13.90
N THR A 22 1.79 -26.13 -13.86
CA THR A 22 2.66 -26.32 -15.04
C THR A 22 2.10 -27.29 -16.06
N GLY A 23 1.09 -28.09 -15.72
CA GLY A 23 0.63 -29.22 -16.54
C GLY A 23 1.59 -30.41 -16.54
N HIS A 24 2.67 -30.36 -15.75
CA HIS A 24 3.62 -31.44 -15.57
C HIS A 24 3.54 -32.04 -14.16
N ASN A 25 3.94 -33.30 -14.01
CA ASN A 25 4.02 -33.97 -12.70
C ASN A 25 5.28 -33.54 -11.93
N LEU A 26 5.38 -32.25 -11.57
CA LEU A 26 6.49 -31.74 -10.76
C LEU A 26 6.22 -31.96 -9.26
N LEU A 27 7.23 -32.43 -8.54
CA LEU A 27 7.19 -32.47 -7.07
C LEU A 27 7.68 -31.14 -6.53
N VAL A 28 6.83 -30.41 -5.82
CA VAL A 28 7.21 -29.11 -5.25
C VAL A 28 7.07 -29.09 -3.73
N CYS A 29 7.94 -28.36 -3.04
CA CYS A 29 7.76 -28.11 -1.62
C CYS A 29 6.60 -27.14 -1.39
N ASN A 30 6.11 -27.05 -0.15
CA ASN A 30 4.96 -26.20 0.20
C ASN A 30 5.20 -24.72 -0.14
N GLU A 31 6.43 -24.22 0.06
CA GLU A 31 6.80 -22.85 -0.27
C GLU A 31 6.68 -22.58 -1.78
N CYS A 32 7.27 -23.45 -2.61
CA CYS A 32 7.21 -23.29 -4.06
C CYS A 32 5.79 -23.51 -4.60
N GLY A 33 5.02 -24.43 -4.01
CA GLY A 33 3.61 -24.60 -4.34
C GLY A 33 2.77 -23.37 -3.99
N ALA A 34 3.05 -22.71 -2.87
CA ALA A 34 2.40 -21.46 -2.49
C ALA A 34 2.72 -20.33 -3.49
N LEU A 35 3.97 -20.21 -3.93
CA LEU A 35 4.37 -19.24 -4.95
C LEU A 35 3.62 -19.45 -6.28
N LEU A 36 3.50 -20.69 -6.76
CA LEU A 36 2.74 -20.99 -7.98
C LEU A 36 1.26 -20.65 -7.84
N LYS A 37 0.67 -20.95 -6.67
CA LYS A 37 -0.72 -20.58 -6.37
C LYS A 37 -0.93 -19.07 -6.31
N GLN A 38 0.03 -18.35 -5.73
CA GLN A 38 0.01 -16.89 -5.67
C GLN A 38 0.11 -16.30 -7.08
N LEU A 39 0.99 -16.84 -7.94
CA LEU A 39 1.11 -16.39 -9.34
C LEU A 39 -0.21 -16.50 -10.10
N ASP A 40 -0.92 -17.63 -9.98
CA ASP A 40 -2.25 -17.80 -10.59
C ASP A 40 -3.28 -16.81 -10.00
N SER A 41 -3.24 -16.59 -8.68
CA SER A 41 -4.17 -15.70 -7.99
C SER A 41 -3.96 -14.23 -8.38
N THR A 42 -2.73 -13.74 -8.40
CA THR A 42 -2.39 -12.36 -8.80
C THR A 42 -2.69 -12.11 -10.27
N THR A 43 -2.52 -13.12 -11.13
CA THR A 43 -2.94 -13.08 -12.54
C THR A 43 -4.45 -12.94 -12.72
N LYS A 44 -5.24 -13.49 -11.80
CA LYS A 44 -6.71 -13.36 -11.81
C LYS A 44 -7.17 -12.02 -11.24
N LEU A 45 -6.52 -11.54 -10.19
CA LEU A 45 -6.91 -10.33 -9.46
C LEU A 45 -6.31 -9.03 -10.02
N LEU A 46 -5.35 -9.12 -10.96
CA LEU A 46 -4.66 -7.96 -11.55
C LEU A 46 -3.95 -7.08 -10.50
N ASN A 47 -3.27 -7.70 -9.54
CA ASN A 47 -2.44 -6.99 -8.56
C ASN A 47 -0.99 -6.87 -9.08
N ASN A 48 -0.59 -5.68 -9.53
CA ASN A 48 0.70 -5.44 -10.20
C ASN A 48 1.89 -5.66 -9.26
N ASP A 49 1.87 -4.99 -8.10
CA ASP A 49 2.97 -5.05 -7.12
C ASP A 49 3.21 -6.48 -6.60
N GLU A 50 2.13 -7.23 -6.39
CA GLU A 50 2.22 -8.62 -5.92
C GLU A 50 2.65 -9.58 -7.04
N PHE A 51 2.24 -9.32 -8.29
CA PHE A 51 2.64 -10.14 -9.45
C PHE A 51 4.15 -10.09 -9.68
N ASP A 52 4.75 -8.90 -9.70
CA ASP A 52 6.19 -8.73 -9.93
C ASP A 52 7.03 -9.35 -8.80
N SER A 53 6.58 -9.18 -7.54
CA SER A 53 7.23 -9.79 -6.39
C SER A 53 7.20 -11.32 -6.45
N VAL A 54 6.05 -11.92 -6.77
CA VAL A 54 5.90 -13.39 -6.88
C VAL A 54 6.72 -13.94 -8.04
N LYS A 55 6.69 -13.26 -9.20
CA LYS A 55 7.51 -13.61 -10.37
C LYS A 55 9.00 -13.65 -10.01
N SER A 56 9.51 -12.59 -9.39
CA SER A 56 10.93 -12.51 -8.99
C SER A 56 11.32 -13.62 -8.00
N ALA A 57 10.43 -13.95 -7.07
CA ALA A 57 10.65 -15.04 -6.11
C ALA A 57 10.75 -16.42 -6.82
N ILE A 58 9.90 -16.67 -7.82
CA ILE A 58 9.93 -17.90 -8.63
C ILE A 58 11.21 -17.96 -9.47
N GLU A 59 11.56 -16.88 -10.16
CA GLU A 59 12.78 -16.78 -10.99
C GLU A 59 14.05 -17.02 -10.16
N THR A 60 14.06 -16.57 -8.91
CA THR A 60 15.16 -16.84 -7.97
C THR A 60 15.17 -18.31 -7.55
N ALA A 61 14.00 -18.90 -7.27
CA ALA A 61 13.92 -20.28 -6.80
C ALA A 61 14.40 -21.28 -7.87
N ILE A 62 14.07 -21.07 -9.15
CA ILE A 62 14.42 -21.97 -10.26
C ILE A 62 15.91 -21.97 -10.64
N LEU A 63 16.73 -21.07 -10.07
CA LEU A 63 18.18 -21.08 -10.29
C LEU A 63 18.82 -22.40 -9.80
N LYS A 64 18.21 -23.06 -8.82
CA LYS A 64 18.67 -24.36 -8.28
C LYS A 64 17.99 -25.57 -8.95
N ALA A 65 17.05 -25.34 -9.86
CA ALA A 65 16.36 -26.40 -10.60
C ALA A 65 17.25 -27.01 -11.68
N THR A 66 16.91 -28.23 -12.11
CA THR A 66 17.48 -28.82 -13.33
C THR A 66 17.11 -27.97 -14.55
N PRO A 67 17.91 -28.01 -15.64
CA PRO A 67 17.61 -27.25 -16.86
C PRO A 67 16.18 -27.48 -17.38
N GLN A 68 15.73 -28.74 -17.38
CA GLN A 68 14.39 -29.12 -17.83
C GLN A 68 13.29 -28.51 -16.94
N ASN A 69 13.41 -28.61 -15.61
CA ASN A 69 12.40 -28.04 -14.72
C ASN A 69 12.39 -26.52 -14.77
N ARG A 70 13.57 -25.90 -14.93
CA ARG A 70 13.70 -24.45 -15.11
C ARG A 70 12.95 -23.99 -16.35
N GLU A 71 13.08 -24.70 -17.47
CA GLU A 71 12.38 -24.38 -18.72
C GLU A 71 10.85 -24.47 -18.55
N ILE A 72 10.36 -25.55 -17.93
CA ILE A 72 8.92 -25.74 -17.65
C ILE A 72 8.37 -24.58 -16.82
N VAL A 73 9.02 -24.24 -15.70
CA VAL A 73 8.54 -23.18 -14.81
C VAL A 73 8.67 -21.81 -15.45
N SER A 74 9.74 -21.57 -16.23
CA SER A 74 9.91 -20.32 -16.98
C SER A 74 8.82 -20.13 -18.03
N SER A 75 8.39 -21.21 -18.69
CA SER A 75 7.28 -21.19 -19.64
C SER A 75 5.96 -20.80 -18.96
N LEU A 76 5.68 -21.37 -17.78
CA LEU A 76 4.51 -21.00 -16.97
C LEU A 76 4.52 -19.52 -16.57
N VAL A 77 5.66 -19.01 -16.11
CA VAL A 77 5.81 -17.60 -15.72
C VAL A 77 5.56 -16.67 -16.91
N LYS A 78 6.13 -16.98 -18.09
CA LYS A 78 5.91 -16.20 -19.32
C LYS A 78 4.44 -16.19 -19.74
N SER A 79 3.79 -17.35 -19.75
CA SER A 79 2.37 -17.48 -20.08
C SER A 79 1.48 -16.68 -19.11
N SER A 80 1.82 -16.68 -17.81
CA SER A 80 1.13 -15.90 -16.79
C SER A 80 1.30 -14.40 -17.02
N GLU A 81 2.51 -13.96 -17.38
CA GLU A 81 2.81 -12.54 -17.69
C GLU A 81 2.08 -12.05 -18.94
N GLU A 82 2.04 -12.84 -20.01
CA GLU A 82 1.27 -12.52 -21.22
C GLU A 82 -0.22 -12.40 -20.91
N THR A 83 -0.75 -13.32 -20.12
CA THR A 83 -2.15 -13.30 -19.67
C THR A 83 -2.45 -12.07 -18.82
N PHE A 84 -1.55 -11.73 -17.90
CA PHE A 84 -1.66 -10.55 -17.04
C PHE A 84 -1.72 -9.27 -17.89
N LYS A 85 -0.76 -9.10 -18.80
CA LYS A 85 -0.68 -7.93 -19.71
C LYS A 85 -1.93 -7.78 -20.57
N LYS A 86 -2.43 -8.90 -21.13
CA LYS A 86 -3.66 -8.89 -21.94
C LYS A 86 -4.87 -8.41 -21.15
N LYS A 87 -5.09 -8.97 -19.95
CA LYS A 87 -6.21 -8.58 -19.09
C LYS A 87 -6.11 -7.13 -18.59
N LEU A 88 -4.88 -6.65 -18.36
CA LEU A 88 -4.65 -5.25 -17.99
C LEU A 88 -5.08 -4.32 -19.13
N ALA A 89 -4.67 -4.61 -20.36
CA ALA A 89 -5.05 -3.83 -21.54
C ALA A 89 -6.58 -3.86 -21.79
N GLU A 90 -7.23 -5.02 -21.62
CA GLU A 90 -8.68 -5.15 -21.71
C GLU A 90 -9.42 -4.30 -20.66
N LYS A 91 -8.90 -4.25 -19.43
CA LYS A 91 -9.45 -3.41 -18.36
C LYS A 91 -9.27 -1.92 -18.66
N GLU A 92 -8.08 -1.51 -19.12
CA GLU A 92 -7.81 -0.13 -19.52
C GLU A 92 -8.71 0.33 -20.68
N GLU A 93 -8.94 -0.54 -21.67
CA GLU A 93 -9.86 -0.25 -22.78
C GLU A 93 -11.32 -0.14 -22.32
N ALA A 94 -11.75 -1.01 -21.39
CA ALA A 94 -13.09 -0.95 -20.80
C ALA A 94 -13.30 0.31 -19.96
N ASP A 95 -12.31 0.68 -19.15
CA ASP A 95 -12.32 1.91 -18.34
C ASP A 95 -12.36 3.14 -19.25
N PHE A 96 -11.56 3.17 -20.33
CA PHE A 96 -11.57 4.25 -21.33
C PHE A 96 -12.93 4.39 -22.03
N LYS A 97 -13.57 3.27 -22.40
CA LYS A 97 -14.93 3.28 -22.98
C LYS A 97 -15.98 3.78 -21.99
N ASN A 98 -15.87 3.45 -20.71
CA ASN A 98 -16.79 3.93 -19.67
C ASN A 98 -16.62 5.43 -19.38
N THR A 99 -15.38 5.96 -19.39
CA THR A 99 -15.14 7.41 -19.30
C THR A 99 -15.67 8.16 -20.52
N ASN A 100 -15.55 7.60 -21.73
CA ASN A 100 -16.04 8.26 -22.95
C ASN A 100 -17.54 8.09 -23.19
N ALA A 101 -18.18 7.02 -22.71
CA ALA A 101 -19.64 6.89 -22.70
C ALA A 101 -20.30 7.96 -21.82
N SER A 102 -19.60 8.45 -20.79
CA SER A 102 -20.04 9.58 -19.95
C SER A 102 -19.91 10.95 -20.64
N SER A 103 -19.23 11.03 -21.80
CA SER A 103 -19.11 12.26 -22.58
C SER A 103 -20.21 12.45 -23.63
N HIS A 104 -21.07 11.44 -23.84
CA HIS A 104 -22.20 11.46 -24.80
C HIS A 104 -23.49 10.86 -24.21
N SER A 105 -23.85 11.22 -22.97
CA SER A 105 -25.25 11.41 -22.56
C SER A 105 -25.31 11.78 -21.08
N VAL A 106 -25.79 12.99 -20.79
CA VAL A 106 -26.90 13.32 -19.89
C VAL A 106 -26.80 14.82 -19.60
N ASN A 107 -27.75 15.58 -20.16
CA ASN A 107 -28.10 16.93 -19.71
C ASN A 107 -28.54 16.87 -18.24
N LYS A 108 -27.58 16.94 -17.31
CA LYS A 108 -27.83 17.21 -15.89
C LYS A 108 -27.02 18.43 -15.50
N ASP A 109 -27.73 19.40 -14.95
CA ASP A 109 -27.15 20.56 -14.26
C ASP A 109 -26.02 20.10 -13.32
N ARG A 110 -24.82 20.65 -13.51
CA ARG A 110 -23.61 20.27 -12.78
C ARG A 110 -23.47 21.15 -11.55
N ILE A 111 -23.04 20.62 -10.41
CA ILE A 111 -22.81 21.43 -9.20
C ILE A 111 -21.32 21.80 -9.13
N CYS A 112 -21.00 23.09 -9.01
CA CYS A 112 -19.64 23.57 -8.82
C CYS A 112 -19.03 22.97 -7.54
N PRO A 113 -17.87 22.30 -7.59
CA PRO A 113 -17.26 21.69 -6.39
C PRO A 113 -16.79 22.75 -5.38
N VAL A 114 -16.45 23.96 -5.85
CA VAL A 114 -15.92 25.06 -5.05
C VAL A 114 -17.04 25.82 -4.33
N CYS A 115 -18.01 26.36 -5.06
CA CYS A 115 -19.03 27.26 -4.47
C CYS A 115 -20.45 26.67 -4.44
N LYS A 116 -20.61 25.40 -4.83
CA LYS A 116 -21.88 24.64 -4.79
C LYS A 116 -23.04 25.21 -5.63
N LYS A 117 -22.79 26.22 -6.48
CA LYS A 117 -23.80 26.72 -7.43
C LYS A 117 -23.92 25.81 -8.64
N VAL A 118 -25.11 25.81 -9.22
CA VAL A 118 -25.39 25.12 -10.48
C VAL A 118 -24.59 25.77 -11.61
N ILE A 119 -23.92 24.94 -12.39
CA ILE A 119 -23.26 25.25 -13.65
C ILE A 119 -24.17 24.69 -14.74
N ALA A 120 -24.62 25.58 -15.63
CA ALA A 120 -25.45 25.20 -16.76
C ALA A 120 -24.75 24.11 -17.60
N ALA A 121 -25.51 23.19 -18.17
CA ALA A 121 -24.97 22.04 -18.91
C ALA A 121 -23.99 22.41 -20.05
N HIS A 122 -24.10 23.62 -20.60
CA HIS A 122 -23.25 24.15 -21.68
C HIS A 122 -22.10 25.05 -21.18
N GLU A 123 -22.01 25.33 -19.88
CA GLU A 123 -20.95 26.14 -19.30
C GLU A 123 -19.83 25.25 -18.74
N PHE A 124 -18.59 25.55 -19.12
CA PHE A 124 -17.41 24.88 -18.59
C PHE A 124 -16.74 25.65 -17.47
N LYS A 125 -17.24 26.84 -17.12
CA LYS A 125 -16.73 27.65 -16.02
C LYS A 125 -17.87 28.06 -15.11
N CYS A 126 -17.67 27.96 -13.81
CA CYS A 126 -18.63 28.47 -12.86
C CYS A 126 -18.68 30.00 -12.92
N SER A 127 -19.83 30.55 -13.29
CA SER A 127 -20.07 32.00 -13.36
C SER A 127 -19.90 32.75 -12.03
N ASN A 128 -19.86 32.03 -10.90
CA ASN A 128 -19.73 32.63 -9.57
C ASN A 128 -18.30 32.66 -9.02
N CYS A 129 -17.51 31.60 -9.22
CA CYS A 129 -16.14 31.51 -8.66
C CYS A 129 -15.04 31.28 -9.70
N GLY A 130 -15.39 31.15 -10.98
CA GLY A 130 -14.44 30.94 -12.08
C GLY A 130 -13.88 29.53 -12.19
N TYR A 131 -14.31 28.57 -11.36
CA TYR A 131 -13.85 27.18 -11.44
C TYR A 131 -14.13 26.58 -12.83
N SER A 132 -13.08 26.11 -13.52
CA SER A 132 -13.20 25.45 -14.82
C SER A 132 -13.38 23.94 -14.65
N LEU A 133 -14.37 23.40 -15.35
CA LEU A 133 -14.65 21.97 -15.50
C LEU A 133 -13.84 21.34 -16.64
N GLU A 134 -13.14 22.14 -17.44
CA GLU A 134 -12.21 21.59 -18.44
C GLU A 134 -11.14 20.77 -17.73
N GLU A 135 -11.10 19.48 -18.02
CA GLU A 135 -9.94 18.66 -17.69
C GLU A 135 -8.73 19.29 -18.39
N VAL A 136 -7.82 19.88 -17.60
CA VAL A 136 -6.58 20.40 -18.13
C VAL A 136 -5.73 19.21 -18.55
N PHE A 137 -5.81 18.84 -19.83
CA PHE A 137 -4.92 17.85 -20.42
C PHE A 137 -3.51 18.45 -20.47
N LEU A 138 -2.72 18.16 -19.44
CA LEU A 138 -1.33 18.56 -19.40
C LEU A 138 -0.56 17.81 -20.50
N THR A 139 0.17 18.55 -21.33
CA THR A 139 1.10 17.93 -22.28
C THR A 139 2.20 17.17 -21.55
N LYS A 140 2.93 16.30 -22.26
CA LYS A 140 4.06 15.55 -21.67
C LYS A 140 5.11 16.52 -21.09
N GLU A 141 5.36 17.62 -21.78
CA GLU A 141 6.29 18.68 -21.38
C GLU A 141 5.81 19.37 -20.09
N GLN A 142 4.52 19.70 -20.00
CA GLN A 142 3.93 20.30 -18.79
C GLN A 142 3.98 19.34 -17.60
N LYS A 143 3.68 18.05 -17.81
CA LYS A 143 3.81 17.01 -16.77
C LYS A 143 5.25 16.91 -16.28
N ASN A 144 6.22 16.86 -17.19
CA ASN A 144 7.65 16.80 -16.85
C ASN A 144 8.10 18.05 -16.09
N SER A 145 7.65 19.24 -16.49
CA SER A 145 7.95 20.50 -15.81
C SER A 145 7.40 20.53 -14.37
N ILE A 146 6.17 20.06 -14.16
CA ILE A 146 5.57 19.92 -12.82
C ILE A 146 6.36 18.93 -11.97
N LEU A 147 6.75 17.77 -12.54
CA LEU A 147 7.55 16.78 -11.83
C LEU A 147 8.93 17.33 -11.43
N ALA A 148 9.62 18.01 -12.34
CA ALA A 148 10.90 18.65 -12.06
C ALA A 148 10.75 19.73 -10.97
N SER A 149 9.69 20.53 -11.02
CA SER A 149 9.39 21.54 -10.00
C SER A 149 9.09 20.92 -8.64
N LYS A 150 8.32 19.82 -8.61
CA LYS A 150 8.07 19.05 -7.38
C LYS A 150 9.35 18.50 -6.79
N GLN A 151 10.23 17.90 -7.60
CA GLN A 151 11.52 17.38 -7.14
C GLN A 151 12.39 18.50 -6.56
N ALA A 152 12.49 19.64 -7.26
CA ALA A 152 13.23 20.80 -6.77
C ALA A 152 12.67 21.34 -5.44
N GLN A 153 11.35 21.32 -5.26
CA GLN A 153 10.70 21.75 -4.02
C GLN A 153 10.93 20.74 -2.87
N ILE A 154 10.87 19.44 -3.14
CA ILE A 154 11.07 18.39 -2.13
C ILE A 154 12.44 18.51 -1.48
N LEU A 155 13.47 18.85 -2.25
CA LEU A 155 14.84 19.03 -1.74
C LEU A 155 14.98 20.21 -0.76
N LYS A 156 14.05 21.16 -0.81
CA LYS A 156 13.98 22.33 0.08
C LYS A 156 13.15 22.08 1.33
N ASN A 157 12.47 20.92 1.43
CA ASN A 157 11.68 20.62 2.61
C ASN A 157 12.58 20.43 3.84
N ALA A 158 12.04 20.78 5.00
CA ALA A 158 12.66 20.45 6.27
C ALA A 158 12.70 18.91 6.46
N PHE A 159 13.76 18.42 7.09
CA PHE A 159 13.87 17.04 7.51
C PHE A 159 13.61 16.92 9.00
N TYR A 160 12.83 15.91 9.36
CA TYR A 160 12.45 15.62 10.74
C TYR A 160 12.81 14.18 11.07
N GLU A 161 13.27 13.96 12.29
CA GLU A 161 13.26 12.65 12.92
C GLU A 161 12.08 12.56 13.88
N TYR A 162 11.58 11.35 14.12
CA TYR A 162 10.39 11.10 14.92
C TYR A 162 10.67 10.13 16.06
N LYS A 163 9.99 10.33 17.18
CA LYS A 163 10.03 9.44 18.34
C LYS A 163 8.61 9.19 18.84
N VAL A 164 8.32 7.94 19.20
CA VAL A 164 7.04 7.54 19.77
C VAL A 164 7.27 7.11 21.21
N GLU A 165 6.45 7.64 22.10
CA GLU A 165 6.41 7.25 23.51
C GLU A 165 5.03 6.78 23.89
N ILE A 166 4.97 5.81 24.80
CA ILE A 166 3.72 5.23 25.28
C ILE A 166 3.70 5.38 26.80
N VAL A 167 2.73 6.15 27.28
CA VAL A 167 2.45 6.31 28.71
C VAL A 167 1.19 5.52 29.04
N SER A 168 1.33 4.49 29.86
CA SER A 168 0.23 3.60 30.26
C SER A 168 -0.45 4.11 31.54
N ASP A 169 -1.77 3.89 31.65
CA ASP A 169 -2.48 4.16 32.89
C ASP A 169 -1.93 3.33 34.06
N SER A 170 -1.99 3.90 35.26
CA SER A 170 -1.64 3.18 36.49
C SER A 170 -2.54 1.95 36.68
N GLY A 171 -1.93 0.75 36.72
CA GLY A 171 -2.59 -0.56 36.62
C GLY A 171 -3.68 -0.89 37.65
N VAL A 172 -3.83 -0.05 38.69
CA VAL A 172 -4.79 -0.25 39.80
C VAL A 172 -5.98 0.71 39.73
N LEU A 173 -5.84 1.89 39.11
CA LEU A 173 -6.86 2.95 39.16
C LEU A 173 -7.37 3.39 37.79
N GLY A 174 -6.74 2.95 36.68
CA GLY A 174 -7.15 3.36 35.32
C GLY A 174 -7.05 4.87 35.12
N LYS A 175 -6.20 5.51 35.93
CA LYS A 175 -5.94 6.94 35.85
C LYS A 175 -4.65 7.13 35.07
N THR A 176 -4.77 7.92 34.02
CA THR A 176 -3.63 8.44 33.28
C THR A 176 -2.75 9.25 34.22
N SER A 177 -1.48 8.90 34.25
CA SER A 177 -0.50 9.58 35.09
C SER A 177 -0.18 10.94 34.49
N LYS A 178 -0.86 11.99 34.98
CA LYS A 178 -0.64 13.37 34.55
C LYS A 178 0.83 13.77 34.73
N THR A 179 1.41 13.44 35.87
CA THR A 179 2.82 13.75 36.18
C THR A 179 3.77 13.09 35.21
N GLU A 180 3.56 11.81 34.89
CA GLU A 180 4.41 11.09 33.92
C GLU A 180 4.28 11.65 32.50
N LEU A 181 3.08 12.07 32.09
CA LEU A 181 2.88 12.78 30.83
C LEU A 181 3.63 14.12 30.81
N GLU A 182 3.48 14.93 31.87
CA GLU A 182 4.15 16.23 32.00
C GLU A 182 5.67 16.06 31.98
N ASP A 183 6.21 15.11 32.74
CA ASP A 183 7.65 14.81 32.81
C ASP A 183 8.19 14.30 31.47
N THR A 184 7.45 13.41 30.80
CA THR A 184 7.83 12.88 29.48
C THR A 184 7.87 14.01 28.45
N ILE A 185 6.80 14.79 28.35
CA ILE A 185 6.72 15.91 27.39
C ILE A 185 7.82 16.93 27.68
N MET A 186 8.06 17.26 28.95
CA MET A 186 9.09 18.21 29.34
C MET A 186 10.48 17.70 28.99
N SER A 187 10.80 16.44 29.30
CA SER A 187 12.07 15.81 28.95
C SER A 187 12.35 15.88 27.44
N TYR A 188 11.36 15.54 26.62
CA TYR A 188 11.47 15.62 25.16
C TYR A 188 11.65 17.06 24.68
N ALA A 189 10.85 18.00 25.19
CA ALA A 189 10.95 19.42 24.87
C ALA A 189 12.35 19.99 25.16
N LEU A 190 12.94 19.66 26.32
CA LEU A 190 14.29 20.08 26.69
C LEU A 190 15.37 19.51 25.77
N ASN A 191 15.11 18.37 25.13
CA ASN A 191 16.01 17.74 24.15
C ASN A 191 15.73 18.17 22.71
N GLY A 192 14.98 19.27 22.52
CA GLY A 192 14.69 19.86 21.21
C GLY A 192 13.60 19.13 20.43
N TRP A 193 12.85 18.22 21.05
CA TRP A 193 11.73 17.54 20.42
C TRP A 193 10.44 18.33 20.62
N ARG A 194 9.59 18.36 19.60
CA ARG A 194 8.26 18.95 19.63
C ARG A 194 7.23 17.83 19.64
N LEU A 195 6.27 17.88 20.55
CA LEU A 195 5.09 17.03 20.50
C LEU A 195 4.22 17.43 19.30
N CYS A 196 4.05 16.54 18.32
CA CYS A 196 3.30 16.83 17.09
C CYS A 196 1.95 16.12 17.02
N SER A 197 1.79 14.99 17.71
CA SER A 197 0.51 14.28 17.77
C SER A 197 0.37 13.48 19.06
N VAL A 198 -0.88 13.27 19.47
CA VAL A 198 -1.27 12.43 20.62
C VAL A 198 -2.47 11.59 20.22
N THR A 199 -2.44 10.30 20.57
CA THR A 199 -3.58 9.41 20.42
C THR A 199 -3.70 8.50 21.64
N THR A 200 -4.89 7.97 21.89
CA THR A 200 -5.16 7.07 23.01
C THR A 200 -5.71 5.75 22.50
N ASN A 201 -5.26 4.65 23.08
CA ASN A 201 -5.77 3.31 22.78
C ASN A 201 -6.15 2.58 24.07
N GLU A 202 -7.34 1.98 24.10
CA GLU A 202 -7.77 1.11 25.20
C GLU A 202 -7.11 -0.27 25.04
N ILE A 203 -6.35 -0.72 26.02
CA ILE A 203 -5.61 -2.00 25.96
C ILE A 203 -6.44 -3.15 26.55
N GLY A 204 -7.37 -2.84 27.47
CA GLY A 204 -8.25 -3.85 28.05
C GLY A 204 -8.85 -3.43 29.39
N LYS A 205 -9.61 -4.37 29.97
CA LYS A 205 -10.28 -4.21 31.27
C LYS A 205 -9.63 -5.15 32.27
N ASN A 206 -9.10 -4.60 33.36
CA ASN A 206 -8.72 -5.40 34.51
C ASN A 206 -9.89 -5.39 35.51
N ALA A 207 -10.38 -6.59 35.86
CA ALA A 207 -11.34 -6.78 36.94
C ALA A 207 -10.58 -7.32 38.15
N VAL A 208 -10.21 -6.42 39.07
CA VAL A 208 -9.64 -6.79 40.37
C VAL A 208 -10.67 -6.44 41.43
N LEU A 209 -11.11 -7.43 42.21
CA LEU A 209 -12.05 -7.25 43.34
C LEU A 209 -13.37 -6.54 42.99
N GLY A 210 -13.94 -6.82 41.81
CA GLY A 210 -15.25 -6.28 41.40
C GLY A 210 -15.24 -4.83 40.90
N ILE A 211 -14.06 -4.19 40.84
CA ILE A 211 -13.88 -2.87 40.22
C ILE A 211 -13.42 -3.08 38.78
N ASN A 212 -14.28 -2.76 37.81
CA ASN A 212 -13.92 -2.74 36.40
C ASN A 212 -13.12 -1.48 36.11
N THR A 213 -11.83 -1.66 35.82
CA THR A 213 -10.95 -0.55 35.48
C THR A 213 -10.48 -0.70 34.04
N THR A 214 -10.78 0.28 33.21
CA THR A 214 -10.28 0.37 31.83
C THR A 214 -8.84 0.87 31.87
N LEU A 215 -7.93 0.16 31.20
CA LEU A 215 -6.54 0.59 31.02
C LEU A 215 -6.35 1.18 29.63
N ASN A 216 -5.85 2.41 29.57
CA ASN A 216 -5.51 3.09 28.34
C ASN A 216 -3.99 3.28 28.21
N ASN A 217 -3.55 3.34 26.96
CA ASN A 217 -2.28 3.88 26.56
C ASN A 217 -2.49 5.26 25.96
N THR A 218 -1.70 6.23 26.41
CA THR A 218 -1.50 7.50 25.70
C THR A 218 -0.23 7.38 24.88
N ILE A 219 -0.37 7.47 23.57
CA ILE A 219 0.74 7.42 22.60
C ILE A 219 1.06 8.85 22.21
N LEU A 220 2.29 9.27 22.49
CA LEU A 220 2.84 10.57 22.16
C LEU A 220 3.76 10.44 20.95
N ILE A 221 3.57 11.26 19.94
CA ILE A 221 4.44 11.33 18.76
C ILE A 221 5.16 12.66 18.79
N PHE A 222 6.48 12.58 18.89
CA PHE A 222 7.38 13.72 18.86
C PHE A 222 8.10 13.79 17.51
N GLU A 223 8.39 15.01 17.09
CA GLU A 223 9.22 15.30 15.93
C GLU A 223 10.35 16.26 16.32
N ARG A 224 11.52 16.12 15.71
CA ARG A 224 12.63 17.06 15.86
C ARG A 224 13.19 17.40 14.50
N CYS A 225 13.29 18.69 14.20
CA CYS A 225 13.85 19.16 12.94
C CYS A 225 15.37 18.93 12.93
N ILE A 226 15.86 18.13 11.98
CA ILE A 226 17.30 17.86 11.78
C ILE A 226 17.90 18.70 10.65
N LYS A 227 17.05 19.23 9.75
CA LYS A 227 17.41 20.21 8.71
C LYS A 227 16.22 21.15 8.51
N SER A 228 16.43 22.46 8.63
CA SER A 228 15.40 23.45 8.33
C SER A 228 15.09 23.49 6.83
N ALA A 229 13.88 23.94 6.50
CA ALA A 229 13.53 24.20 5.11
C ALA A 229 14.39 25.35 4.54
N GLU A 230 14.66 25.30 3.24
CA GLU A 230 15.41 26.30 2.46
C GLU A 230 14.50 27.23 1.66
#